data_AF-A0A965EWI7-F1
#
_entry.id   AF-A0A965EWI7-F1
#
_cell.length_a   1.000
_cell.length_b   1.000
_cell.length_c   1.000
_cell.angle_alpha   90.00
_cell.angle_beta   90.00
_cell.angle_gamma   90.00
#
_symmetry.space_group_name_H-M   'P 1'
#
loop_
_entity.id
_entity.type
_entity.pdbx_description
1 polymer ?
#
loop_
_entity_poly.entity_id
_entity_poly.type
_entity_poly.pdbx_seq_one_letter_code
_entity_poly.pdbx_strand_id
1 'polypeptide(L)'
;MPGVAISNIGQSLGSGGAGDTDGDEPDGSGATTEGISQSHRDRKPLEERLRGLPKGNSSYARAKREEQLDNLEAAEALFRQTIAGHGIYRKSAIKDLAMLLNRLERFTDAINVLADHRSLFTGPDEPGLLQSYKAVFLKSKQYVEALTVIRRLEQLAISANDRRVLGTERASVLLNLGRIVEVLDTTAALL
;
A
#
# COMPACT_ATOMS: atom_id res chain seq x y z
N MET A 1 -10.12 -46.22 -30.74
CA MET A 1 -10.45 -45.79 -32.11
C MET A 1 -9.54 -44.63 -32.46
N PRO A 2 -8.54 -44.81 -33.34
CA PRO A 2 -7.70 -43.74 -33.86
C PRO A 2 -8.29 -43.14 -35.14
N GLY A 3 -8.00 -41.87 -35.41
CA GLY A 3 -8.33 -41.20 -36.68
C GLY A 3 -8.52 -39.70 -36.44
N VAL A 4 -8.06 -38.77 -37.27
CA VAL A 4 -7.38 -38.78 -38.57
C VAL A 4 -6.66 -37.42 -38.65
N ALA A 5 -5.47 -37.39 -39.23
CA ALA A 5 -4.74 -36.16 -39.57
C ALA A 5 -5.27 -35.56 -40.88
N ILE A 6 -5.32 -34.22 -40.99
CA ILE A 6 -5.21 -33.51 -42.28
C ILE A 6 -4.38 -32.23 -42.09
N SER A 7 -3.31 -32.14 -42.86
CA SER A 7 -2.49 -30.96 -43.14
C SER A 7 -3.05 -30.17 -44.33
N ASN A 8 -2.83 -28.85 -44.37
CA ASN A 8 -2.65 -28.01 -45.58
C ASN A 8 -2.20 -26.62 -45.09
N ILE A 9 -0.98 -26.12 -45.33
CA ILE A 9 -0.36 -25.63 -46.58
C ILE A 9 -1.20 -24.53 -47.25
N GLY A 10 -0.65 -23.31 -47.20
CA GLY A 10 -1.12 -22.14 -47.94
C GLY A 10 -0.15 -20.96 -47.77
N GLN A 11 0.90 -20.94 -48.58
CA GLN A 11 1.74 -19.77 -48.81
C GLN A 11 0.94 -18.70 -49.56
N SER A 12 1.16 -17.41 -49.26
CA SER A 12 1.03 -16.35 -50.26
C SER A 12 1.99 -15.21 -49.95
N LEU A 13 2.90 -14.99 -50.89
CA LEU A 13 3.77 -13.82 -51.01
C LEU A 13 2.94 -12.60 -51.42
N GLY A 14 3.31 -11.42 -50.93
CA GLY A 14 2.71 -10.15 -51.30
C GLY A 14 3.68 -9.01 -51.01
N SER A 15 4.41 -8.63 -52.06
CA SER A 15 5.43 -7.59 -52.15
C SER A 15 4.85 -6.17 -52.24
N GLY A 16 5.62 -5.20 -51.71
CA GLY A 16 5.85 -3.92 -52.39
C GLY A 16 5.05 -2.71 -51.91
N GLY A 17 5.76 -1.64 -51.54
CA GLY A 17 5.18 -0.30 -51.37
C GLY A 17 6.07 0.64 -50.56
N ALA A 18 7.19 1.08 -51.15
CA ALA A 18 7.93 2.25 -50.69
C ALA A 18 7.13 3.52 -51.04
N GLY A 19 7.07 4.46 -50.09
CA GLY A 19 6.46 5.77 -50.27
C GLY A 19 7.07 6.73 -49.27
N ASP A 20 8.11 7.44 -49.72
CA ASP A 20 8.67 8.62 -49.07
C ASP A 20 7.70 9.80 -49.23
N THR A 21 7.37 10.47 -48.14
CA THR A 21 6.99 11.89 -48.14
C THR A 21 7.53 12.55 -46.88
N ASP A 22 8.47 13.47 -47.09
CA ASP A 22 8.94 14.48 -46.15
C ASP A 22 7.81 15.40 -45.66
N GLY A 23 8.01 15.97 -44.46
CA GLY A 23 7.43 17.27 -44.09
C GLY A 23 6.31 17.21 -43.05
N ASP A 24 6.68 17.26 -41.78
CA ASP A 24 6.43 18.42 -40.90
C ASP A 24 6.53 17.97 -39.43
N GLU A 25 7.52 18.51 -38.73
CA GLU A 25 7.62 18.51 -37.28
C GLU A 25 6.57 19.48 -36.69
N PRO A 26 5.66 19.03 -35.82
CA PRO A 26 5.08 19.90 -34.82
C PRO A 26 5.90 19.76 -33.54
N ASP A 27 6.69 20.79 -33.28
CA ASP A 27 7.32 21.10 -32.01
C ASP A 27 6.20 21.27 -30.95
N GLY A 28 5.96 20.21 -30.19
CA GLY A 28 4.84 20.06 -29.26
C GLY A 28 5.33 19.76 -27.86
N SER A 29 6.20 20.64 -27.34
CA SER A 29 6.56 20.70 -25.93
C SER A 29 5.29 20.90 -25.08
N GLY A 30 4.80 19.80 -24.52
CA GLY A 30 3.58 19.76 -23.73
C GLY A 30 3.51 18.50 -22.88
N ALA A 31 4.65 18.02 -22.38
CA ALA A 31 4.66 17.06 -21.29
C ALA A 31 4.19 17.78 -20.02
N THR A 32 2.87 17.86 -19.85
CA THR A 32 2.22 18.20 -18.60
C THR A 32 2.70 17.22 -17.54
N THR A 33 3.74 17.64 -16.82
CA THR A 33 4.30 16.96 -15.65
C THR A 33 3.35 17.17 -14.47
N GLU A 34 2.07 16.87 -14.67
CA GLU A 34 1.02 16.93 -13.65
C GLU A 34 0.61 15.51 -13.28
N GLY A 35 1.56 14.79 -12.69
CA GLY A 35 1.36 13.46 -12.14
C GLY A 35 2.28 13.14 -10.97
N ILE A 36 3.09 14.09 -10.50
CA ILE A 36 3.89 13.90 -9.29
C ILE A 36 2.93 13.94 -8.10
N SER A 37 2.47 12.75 -7.70
CA SER A 37 1.69 12.48 -6.49
C SER A 37 2.15 13.40 -5.36
N GLN A 38 1.22 14.12 -4.73
CA GLN A 38 1.47 15.06 -3.62
C GLN A 38 2.40 14.48 -2.54
N SER A 39 2.49 13.15 -2.42
CA SER A 39 3.42 12.43 -1.53
C SER A 39 4.92 12.64 -1.80
N HIS A 40 5.34 13.23 -2.93
CA HIS A 40 6.75 13.51 -3.24
C HIS A 40 7.24 14.85 -2.70
N ARG A 41 6.35 15.85 -2.53
CA ARG A 41 6.76 17.23 -2.24
C ARG A 41 7.22 17.43 -0.79
N ASP A 42 6.85 16.52 0.12
CA ASP A 42 7.15 16.62 1.56
C ASP A 42 8.21 15.62 2.04
N ARG A 43 8.91 14.93 1.12
CA ARG A 43 9.90 13.93 1.52
C ARG A 43 11.25 14.58 1.83
N LYS A 44 11.86 14.12 2.92
CA LYS A 44 13.26 14.40 3.25
C LYS A 44 14.19 14.02 2.08
N PRO A 45 15.38 14.64 1.96
CA PRO A 45 16.37 14.27 0.96
C PRO A 45 16.67 12.76 0.97
N LEU A 46 16.90 12.18 -0.22
CA LEU A 46 17.10 10.74 -0.38
C LEU A 46 18.23 10.19 0.51
N GLU A 47 19.33 10.92 0.63
CA GLU A 47 20.46 10.52 1.47
C GLU A 47 20.07 10.35 2.95
N GLU A 48 19.23 11.25 3.47
CA GLU A 48 18.73 11.18 4.84
C GLU A 48 17.80 9.98 5.01
N ARG A 49 16.94 9.74 4.02
CA ARG A 49 16.00 8.60 4.00
C ARG A 49 16.75 7.26 3.98
N LEU A 50 17.83 7.14 3.21
CA LEU A 50 18.64 5.93 3.11
C LEU A 50 19.45 5.64 4.38
N ARG A 51 19.86 6.67 5.13
CA ARG A 51 20.66 6.51 6.36
C ARG A 51 19.91 5.75 7.46
N GLY A 52 18.59 5.88 7.51
CA GLY A 52 17.73 5.21 8.51
C GLY A 52 17.36 3.76 8.17
N LEU A 53 17.80 3.23 7.03
CA LEU A 53 17.37 1.91 6.58
C LEU A 53 18.14 0.76 7.26
N PRO A 54 17.51 -0.43 7.37
CA PRO A 54 18.22 -1.64 7.77
C PRO A 54 19.45 -1.87 6.91
N LYS A 55 20.58 -2.15 7.57
CA LYS A 55 21.85 -2.46 6.90
C LYS A 55 21.89 -3.91 6.39
N GLY A 56 22.79 -4.19 5.45
CA GLY A 56 23.04 -5.54 4.93
C GLY A 56 22.18 -5.91 3.72
N ASN A 57 22.30 -7.16 3.26
CA ASN A 57 21.75 -7.61 1.96
C ASN A 57 20.47 -8.45 2.05
N SER A 58 19.75 -8.39 3.17
CA SER A 58 18.47 -9.10 3.29
C SER A 58 17.45 -8.58 2.29
N SER A 59 16.51 -9.45 1.85
CA SER A 59 15.42 -9.03 0.96
C SER A 59 14.63 -7.86 1.55
N TYR A 60 14.45 -7.83 2.87
CA TYR A 60 13.80 -6.71 3.57
C TYR A 60 14.59 -5.40 3.44
N ALA A 61 15.90 -5.42 3.70
CA ALA A 61 16.75 -4.23 3.59
C ALA A 61 16.77 -3.70 2.15
N ARG A 62 16.76 -4.60 1.15
CA ARG A 62 16.62 -4.24 -0.26
C ARG A 62 15.24 -3.65 -0.55
N ALA A 63 14.17 -4.25 -0.05
CA ALA A 63 12.80 -3.75 -0.24
C ALA A 63 12.65 -2.30 0.23
N LYS A 64 13.16 -1.98 1.43
CA LYS A 64 13.13 -0.60 1.95
C LYS A 64 13.92 0.37 1.09
N ARG A 65 15.05 -0.05 0.50
CA ARG A 65 15.82 0.79 -0.42
C ARG A 65 15.06 1.07 -1.71
N GLU A 66 14.52 0.03 -2.34
CA GLU A 66 13.69 0.21 -3.54
C GLU A 66 12.47 1.09 -3.26
N GLU A 67 11.82 0.93 -2.10
CA GLU A 67 10.72 1.81 -1.67
C GLU A 67 11.18 3.27 -1.52
N GLN A 68 12.38 3.52 -0.99
CA GLN A 68 12.88 4.89 -0.87
C GLN A 68 13.19 5.52 -2.24
N LEU A 69 13.64 4.70 -3.19
CA LEU A 69 13.91 5.06 -4.58
C LEU A 69 12.65 5.14 -5.45
N ASP A 70 11.48 4.87 -4.87
CA ASP A 70 10.18 4.82 -5.57
C ASP A 70 10.05 3.72 -6.62
N ASN A 71 10.91 2.70 -6.55
CA ASN A 71 10.80 1.47 -7.34
C ASN A 71 9.78 0.52 -6.67
N LEU A 72 8.50 0.91 -6.69
CA LEU A 72 7.45 0.29 -5.87
C LEU A 72 7.18 -1.18 -6.22
N GLU A 73 7.26 -1.55 -7.50
CA GLU A 73 7.09 -2.95 -7.93
C GLU A 73 8.23 -3.84 -7.40
N ALA A 74 9.47 -3.35 -7.47
CA ALA A 74 10.63 -4.07 -6.94
C ALA A 74 10.54 -4.20 -5.41
N ALA A 75 10.10 -3.15 -4.72
CA ALA A 75 9.86 -3.17 -3.29
C ALA A 75 8.80 -4.21 -2.90
N GLU A 76 7.67 -4.25 -3.61
CA GLU A 76 6.61 -5.24 -3.40
C GLU A 76 7.13 -6.68 -3.54
N ALA A 77 7.84 -6.98 -4.63
CA ALA A 77 8.40 -8.32 -4.87
C ALA A 77 9.35 -8.75 -3.74
N LEU A 78 10.21 -7.84 -3.27
CA LEU A 78 11.16 -8.10 -2.19
C LEU A 78 10.48 -8.25 -0.82
N PHE A 79 9.41 -7.51 -0.55
CA PHE A 79 8.60 -7.74 0.65
C PHE A 79 7.95 -9.12 0.61
N ARG A 80 7.32 -9.50 -0.50
CA ARG A 80 6.73 -10.85 -0.66
C ARG A 80 7.76 -11.96 -0.46
N GLN A 81 8.97 -11.79 -1.01
CA GLN A 81 10.08 -12.72 -0.78
C GLN A 81 10.45 -12.81 0.71
N THR A 82 10.50 -11.67 1.41
CA THR A 82 10.79 -11.64 2.86
C THR A 82 9.73 -12.38 3.66
N ILE A 83 8.46 -12.23 3.29
CA ILE A 83 7.33 -12.89 3.97
C ILE A 83 7.41 -14.41 3.83
N ALA A 84 7.81 -14.90 2.65
CA ALA A 84 8.01 -16.33 2.39
C ALA A 84 9.18 -16.94 3.19
N GLY A 85 10.22 -16.16 3.48
CA GLY A 85 11.45 -16.64 4.11
C GLY A 85 11.38 -16.91 5.62
N HIS A 86 10.25 -16.69 6.29
CA HIS A 86 10.05 -16.98 7.73
C HIS A 86 11.05 -16.32 8.71
N GLY A 87 11.77 -15.27 8.29
CA GLY A 87 12.81 -14.62 9.10
C GLY A 87 12.29 -13.55 10.06
N ILE A 88 13.22 -12.94 10.82
CA ILE A 88 12.95 -11.91 11.84
C ILE A 88 12.18 -10.68 11.29
N TYR A 89 12.31 -10.39 10.00
CA TYR A 89 11.64 -9.26 9.36
C TYR A 89 10.26 -9.60 8.81
N ARG A 90 9.75 -10.83 8.98
CA ARG A 90 8.49 -11.27 8.39
C ARG A 90 7.32 -10.37 8.78
N LYS A 91 7.14 -10.10 10.09
CA LYS A 91 6.04 -9.25 10.59
C LYS A 91 6.16 -7.81 10.09
N SER A 92 7.38 -7.27 10.03
CA SER A 92 7.63 -5.93 9.48
C SER A 92 7.31 -5.87 7.99
N ALA A 93 7.74 -6.87 7.21
CA ALA A 93 7.47 -6.94 5.78
C ALA A 93 5.97 -7.05 5.47
N ILE A 94 5.18 -7.76 6.29
CA ILE A 94 3.72 -7.83 6.13
C ILE A 94 3.09 -6.43 6.27
N LYS A 95 3.44 -5.70 7.33
CA LYS A 95 2.91 -4.35 7.57
C LYS A 95 3.37 -3.37 6.48
N ASP A 96 4.64 -3.40 6.14
CA ASP A 96 5.21 -2.51 5.11
C ASP A 96 4.62 -2.80 3.72
N LEU A 97 4.42 -4.07 3.36
CA LEU A 97 3.72 -4.44 2.13
C LEU A 97 2.29 -3.90 2.11
N ALA A 98 1.53 -4.05 3.21
CA ALA A 98 0.19 -3.51 3.29
C ALA A 98 0.18 -1.97 3.15
N MET A 99 1.14 -1.28 3.74
CA MET A 99 1.27 0.19 3.61
C MET A 99 1.67 0.62 2.20
N LEU A 100 2.54 -0.15 1.52
CA LEU A 100 2.88 0.07 0.11
C LEU A 100 1.64 -0.08 -0.79
N LEU A 101 0.86 -1.15 -0.59
CA LEU A 101 -0.39 -1.39 -1.32
C LEU A 101 -1.44 -0.30 -1.03
N ASN A 102 -1.54 0.17 0.21
CA ASN A 102 -2.38 1.31 0.58
C ASN A 102 -1.96 2.61 -0.13
N ARG A 103 -0.64 2.83 -0.27
CA ARG A 103 -0.10 3.97 -1.02
C ARG A 103 -0.50 3.89 -2.50
N LEU A 104 -0.46 2.69 -3.08
CA LEU A 104 -0.88 2.39 -4.45
C LEU A 104 -2.40 2.29 -4.64
N GLU A 105 -3.20 2.57 -3.60
CA GLU A 105 -4.67 2.47 -3.61
C GLU A 105 -5.21 1.07 -3.91
N ARG A 106 -4.37 0.04 -3.76
CA ARG A 106 -4.72 -1.37 -3.81
C ARG A 106 -5.24 -1.85 -2.46
N PHE A 107 -6.34 -1.23 -2.01
CA PHE A 107 -6.85 -1.40 -0.64
C PHE A 107 -7.25 -2.84 -0.32
N THR A 108 -7.92 -3.53 -1.25
CA THR A 108 -8.33 -4.93 -1.08
C THR A 108 -7.11 -5.84 -0.88
N ASP A 109 -6.07 -5.65 -1.69
CA ASP A 109 -4.83 -6.42 -1.55
C ASP A 109 -4.14 -6.14 -0.21
N ALA A 110 -4.12 -4.88 0.24
CA ALA A 110 -3.57 -4.50 1.53
C ALA A 110 -4.30 -5.19 2.69
N ILE A 111 -5.64 -5.21 2.65
CA ILE A 111 -6.47 -5.89 3.65
C ILE A 111 -6.21 -7.40 3.63
N ASN A 112 -6.15 -8.02 2.45
CA ASN A 112 -5.90 -9.45 2.31
C ASN A 112 -4.54 -9.84 2.90
N VAL A 113 -3.48 -9.07 2.61
CA VAL A 113 -2.14 -9.31 3.17
C VAL A 113 -2.18 -9.31 4.71
N LEU A 114 -2.87 -8.35 5.32
CA LEU A 114 -3.01 -8.28 6.78
C LEU A 114 -3.88 -9.41 7.34
N ALA A 115 -4.93 -9.82 6.61
CA ALA A 115 -5.89 -10.83 7.04
C ALA A 115 -5.27 -12.23 7.01
N ASP A 116 -4.57 -12.57 5.94
CA ASP A 116 -3.91 -13.85 5.73
C ASP A 116 -2.84 -14.12 6.79
N HIS A 117 -2.26 -13.06 7.36
CA HIS A 117 -1.18 -13.16 8.33
C HIS A 117 -1.58 -12.76 9.76
N ARG A 118 -2.88 -12.54 10.02
CA ARG A 118 -3.36 -12.03 11.31
C ARG A 118 -2.90 -12.88 12.51
N SER A 119 -2.81 -14.19 12.32
CA SER A 119 -2.41 -15.15 13.37
C SER A 119 -0.97 -14.95 13.86
N LEU A 120 -0.13 -14.24 13.11
CA LEU A 120 1.24 -13.92 13.51
C LEU A 120 1.32 -12.74 14.49
N PHE A 121 0.24 -11.96 14.67
CA PHE A 121 0.23 -10.73 15.45
C PHE A 121 -0.67 -10.88 16.68
N THR A 122 -0.19 -11.63 17.67
CA THR A 122 -0.89 -11.86 18.93
C THR A 122 -0.24 -11.09 20.07
N GLY A 123 -1.03 -10.68 21.06
CA GLY A 123 -0.54 -10.03 22.27
C GLY A 123 0.22 -8.73 21.96
N PRO A 124 1.52 -8.60 22.29
CA PRO A 124 2.27 -7.36 22.09
C PRO A 124 2.35 -6.87 20.63
N ASP A 125 2.20 -7.78 19.66
CA ASP A 125 2.29 -7.44 18.24
C ASP A 125 0.96 -7.00 17.62
N GLU A 126 -0.18 -7.29 18.29
CA GLU A 126 -1.53 -6.99 17.80
C GLU A 126 -1.73 -5.50 17.48
N PRO A 127 -1.32 -4.53 18.33
CA PRO A 127 -1.52 -3.11 18.04
C PRO A 127 -0.85 -2.68 16.73
N GLY A 128 0.32 -3.24 16.41
CA GLY A 128 1.03 -2.91 15.18
C GLY A 128 0.26 -3.32 13.92
N LEU A 129 -0.43 -4.46 13.95
CA LEU A 129 -1.29 -4.90 12.85
C LEU A 129 -2.54 -4.01 12.74
N LEU A 130 -3.16 -3.69 13.87
CA LEU A 130 -4.37 -2.86 13.91
C LEU A 130 -4.11 -1.44 13.41
N GLN A 131 -2.95 -0.85 13.67
CA GLN A 131 -2.58 0.45 13.10
C GLN A 131 -2.53 0.41 11.56
N SER A 132 -2.02 -0.68 10.98
CA SER A 132 -2.03 -0.86 9.52
C SER A 132 -3.45 -1.00 8.97
N TYR A 133 -4.32 -1.80 9.61
CA TYR A 133 -5.74 -1.86 9.23
C TYR A 133 -6.43 -0.50 9.30
N LYS A 134 -6.24 0.23 10.41
CA LYS A 134 -6.81 1.57 10.59
C LYS A 134 -6.43 2.49 9.43
N ALA A 135 -5.15 2.53 9.07
CA ALA A 135 -4.67 3.37 7.99
C ALA A 135 -5.31 3.01 6.63
N VAL A 136 -5.49 1.72 6.34
CA VAL A 136 -6.12 1.25 5.10
C VAL A 136 -7.62 1.56 5.08
N PHE A 137 -8.34 1.26 6.16
CA PHE A 137 -9.78 1.51 6.25
C PHE A 137 -10.13 2.98 6.19
N LEU A 138 -9.37 3.85 6.87
CA LEU A 138 -9.59 5.30 6.81
C LEU A 138 -9.38 5.84 5.39
N LYS A 139 -8.30 5.45 4.71
CA LYS A 139 -8.01 5.93 3.35
C LYS A 139 -9.03 5.42 2.32
N SER A 140 -9.50 4.18 2.48
CA SER A 140 -10.54 3.59 1.64
C SER A 140 -11.98 3.96 2.05
N LYS A 141 -12.14 4.84 3.04
CA LYS A 141 -13.45 5.31 3.56
C LYS A 141 -14.36 4.20 4.13
N GLN A 142 -13.77 3.09 4.55
CA GLN A 142 -14.43 1.99 5.26
C GLN A 142 -14.57 2.35 6.75
N TYR A 143 -15.45 3.30 7.03
CA TYR A 143 -15.55 3.93 8.35
C TYR A 143 -16.09 3.01 9.45
N VAL A 144 -16.91 2.02 9.11
CA VAL A 144 -17.46 1.05 10.09
C VAL A 144 -16.35 0.12 10.60
N GLU A 145 -15.52 -0.37 9.69
CA GLU A 145 -14.37 -1.21 9.95
C GLU A 145 -13.30 -0.42 10.70
N ALA A 146 -13.01 0.81 10.26
CA ALA A 146 -12.10 1.71 10.96
C ALA A 146 -12.53 1.96 12.41
N LEU A 147 -13.82 2.20 12.66
CA LEU A 147 -14.36 2.40 14.01
C LEU A 147 -14.14 1.18 14.91
N THR A 148 -14.33 -0.02 14.35
CA THR A 148 -14.11 -1.28 15.07
C THR A 148 -12.65 -1.43 15.48
N VAL A 149 -11.72 -1.16 14.55
CA VAL A 149 -10.27 -1.21 14.79
C VAL A 149 -9.82 -0.16 15.80
N ILE A 150 -10.32 1.08 15.71
CA ILE A 150 -9.98 2.16 16.64
C ILE A 150 -10.41 1.81 18.06
N ARG A 151 -11.64 1.30 18.26
CA ARG A 151 -12.11 0.86 19.59
C ARG A 151 -11.23 -0.23 20.17
N ARG A 152 -10.76 -1.17 19.34
CA ARG A 152 -9.83 -2.21 19.79
C ARG A 152 -8.47 -1.62 20.18
N LEU A 153 -7.95 -0.67 19.42
CA LEU A 153 -6.72 0.05 19.76
C LEU A 153 -6.87 0.83 21.09
N GLU A 154 -8.02 1.46 21.34
CA GLU A 154 -8.28 2.17 22.60
C GLU A 154 -8.23 1.23 23.81
N GLN A 155 -8.76 0.01 23.69
CA GLN A 155 -8.71 -1.00 24.74
C GLN A 155 -7.29 -1.48 25.03
N LEU A 156 -6.43 -1.50 24.00
CA LEU A 156 -5.03 -1.94 24.10
C LEU A 156 -4.09 -0.78 24.48
N ALA A 157 -4.56 0.46 24.46
CA ALA A 157 -3.75 1.64 24.71
C ALA A 157 -3.34 1.73 26.19
N ILE A 158 -2.03 1.72 26.41
CA ILE A 158 -1.43 1.77 27.75
C ILE A 158 -1.45 3.21 28.28
N SER A 159 -1.11 4.19 27.43
CA SER A 159 -1.01 5.58 27.85
C SER A 159 -2.33 6.34 27.67
N ALA A 160 -2.58 7.29 28.58
CA ALA A 160 -3.73 8.19 28.47
C ALA A 160 -3.65 9.07 27.21
N ASN A 161 -2.43 9.45 26.78
CA ASN A 161 -2.25 10.23 25.56
C ASN A 161 -2.65 9.44 24.30
N ASP A 162 -2.26 8.17 24.20
CA ASP A 162 -2.67 7.32 23.06
C ASP A 162 -4.19 7.14 23.02
N ARG A 163 -4.82 6.92 24.18
CA ARG A 163 -6.29 6.88 24.28
C ARG A 163 -6.93 8.19 23.81
N ARG A 164 -6.35 9.34 24.16
CA ARG A 164 -6.87 10.65 23.74
C ARG A 164 -6.77 10.85 22.22
N VAL A 165 -5.62 10.48 21.64
CA VAL A 165 -5.41 10.54 20.18
C VAL A 165 -6.42 9.63 19.47
N LEU A 166 -6.55 8.38 19.91
CA LEU A 166 -7.51 7.43 19.33
C LEU A 166 -8.97 7.88 19.51
N GLY A 167 -9.33 8.48 20.65
CA GLY A 167 -10.67 9.03 20.87
C GLY A 167 -10.98 10.20 19.94
N THR A 168 -9.98 11.01 19.60
CA THR A 168 -10.11 12.08 18.60
C THR A 168 -10.33 11.50 17.20
N GLU A 169 -9.55 10.51 16.81
CA GLU A 169 -9.75 9.78 15.55
C GLU A 169 -11.14 9.11 15.51
N ARG A 170 -11.59 8.51 16.61
CA ARG A 170 -12.91 7.90 16.76
C ARG A 170 -14.03 8.91 16.51
N ALA A 171 -13.94 10.09 17.14
CA ALA A 171 -14.90 11.17 16.94
C ALA A 171 -14.98 11.59 15.46
N SER A 172 -13.82 11.71 14.79
CA SER A 172 -13.77 12.01 13.35
C SER A 172 -14.46 10.94 12.49
N VAL A 173 -14.25 9.66 12.78
CA VAL A 173 -14.92 8.56 12.07
C VAL A 173 -16.43 8.56 12.32
N LEU A 174 -16.86 8.81 13.56
CA LEU A 174 -18.28 8.90 13.93
C LEU A 174 -19.00 10.06 13.22
N LEU A 175 -18.31 11.20 13.04
CA LEU A 175 -18.83 12.31 12.24
C LEU A 175 -19.05 11.90 10.77
N ASN A 176 -18.09 11.21 10.15
CA ASN A 176 -18.24 10.70 8.78
C ASN A 176 -19.38 9.69 8.65
N LEU A 177 -19.74 9.00 9.74
CA LEU A 177 -20.88 8.08 9.80
C LEU A 177 -22.21 8.77 10.19
N GLY A 178 -22.21 10.08 10.47
CA GLY A 178 -23.39 10.81 10.92
C GLY A 178 -23.86 10.47 12.35
N ARG A 179 -23.02 9.85 13.17
CA ARG A 179 -23.35 9.37 14.53
C ARG A 179 -23.11 10.44 15.59
N ILE A 180 -23.83 11.55 15.48
CA ILE A 180 -23.56 12.79 16.25
C ILE A 180 -23.64 12.60 17.78
N VAL A 181 -24.59 11.81 18.28
CA VAL A 181 -24.72 11.56 19.73
C VAL A 181 -23.43 10.93 20.29
N GLU A 182 -22.90 9.91 19.60
CA GLU A 182 -21.68 9.24 20.03
C GLU A 182 -20.41 10.11 19.88
N VAL A 183 -20.45 11.11 19.00
CA VAL A 183 -19.38 12.12 18.91
C VAL A 183 -19.35 12.92 20.21
N LEU A 184 -20.50 13.43 20.66
CA LEU A 184 -20.60 14.22 21.89
C LEU A 184 -20.10 13.43 23.10
N ASP A 185 -20.57 12.19 23.25
CA ASP A 185 -20.13 11.28 24.32
C ASP A 185 -18.61 11.04 24.27
N THR A 186 -18.06 10.82 23.07
CA THR A 186 -16.62 10.63 22.88
C THR A 186 -15.84 11.87 23.25
N THR A 187 -16.27 13.05 22.81
CA THR A 187 -15.56 14.31 23.09
C THR A 187 -15.64 14.72 24.56
N ALA A 188 -16.75 14.45 25.24
CA ALA A 188 -16.89 14.70 26.67
C ALA A 188 -15.93 13.84 27.50
N ALA A 189 -15.68 12.59 27.07
CA ALA A 189 -14.72 11.70 27.72
C ALA A 189 -13.24 12.09 27.50
N LEU A 190 -12.95 13.10 26.67
CA LEU A 190 -11.59 13.59 26.37
C LEU A 190 -11.21 14.86 27.14
N LEU A 191 -12.17 15.50 27.83
CA LEU A 191 -12.00 16.68 28.67
C LEU A 191 -11.64 16.29 30.12
#